data_AF-S4N2S6-F1
#
_entry.id   AF-S4N2S6-F1
#
_cell.length_a   1.000
_cell.length_b   1.000
_cell.length_c   1.000
_cell.angle_alpha   90.00
_cell.angle_beta   90.00
_cell.angle_gamma   90.00
#
_symmetry.space_group_name_H-M   'P 1'
#
loop_
_entity.id
_entity.type
_entity.pdbx_description
1 polymer ?
#
loop_
_entity_poly.entity_id
_entity_poly.type
_entity_poly.pdbx_seq_one_letter_code
_entity_poly.pdbx_strand_id
1 'polypeptide(L)'
;MAAPDRDTELRRTFPAFPPRDPDGKGFAESWWGNAWVAALEQGALDAKRLERGRGYAGQGHVDAITVTPGLVLAYVRGSRPRPYRVQVRLRTLDDSDWERFLDAAADRPGHIAALLDKGMPQSLADCGVPLLPGPGDLEPRCSCPDRGHPCKHAAALCYQTARLLDADPFVLLLLRGRGERELLDALSRLSATRAARAAQDRGPAPLPGVRAGDVLTPRALPPLPAPLPPPPHPEQPPAYPAAPGGPDPFALDQLATDAAARAHALLTTGRDPVGQLTLWEDAVRLAAARPGSGLTAGTRALYSSLASAAGRTPSELARAVAAWRQGGPEGLAVLEEPWDPPAGRFDRARPLLLAADLPAFRPWRNHLTHPQGHVQLRLGRDGLWYAYESEPGHEDWWPRGTPDLDPVGALTGLGIPSDL
;
A
#
# COMPACT_ATOMS: atom_id res chain seq x y z
N MET A 1 5.86 -32.81 -6.95
CA MET A 1 6.47 -32.80 -5.61
C MET A 1 7.63 -31.80 -5.64
N ALA A 2 7.39 -30.57 -5.21
CA ALA A 2 8.46 -29.58 -5.06
C ALA A 2 9.38 -30.04 -3.93
N ALA A 3 10.69 -30.11 -4.21
CA ALA A 3 11.67 -30.37 -3.17
C ALA A 3 11.63 -29.18 -2.17
N PRO A 4 11.63 -29.43 -0.85
CA PRO A 4 11.66 -28.35 0.13
C PRO A 4 12.92 -27.53 -0.06
N ASP A 5 12.74 -26.22 -0.02
CA ASP A 5 13.77 -25.19 -0.12
C ASP A 5 14.90 -25.49 0.87
N ARG A 6 16.07 -25.87 0.34
CA ARG A 6 17.29 -26.18 1.12
C ARG A 6 18.24 -25.00 1.14
N ASP A 7 17.72 -23.81 0.85
CA ASP A 7 18.51 -22.60 0.90
C ASP A 7 18.69 -22.19 2.37
N THR A 8 19.95 -22.04 2.75
CA THR A 8 20.35 -21.46 4.03
C THR A 8 21.14 -20.19 3.73
N GLU A 9 21.43 -19.38 4.75
CA GLU A 9 22.19 -18.13 4.58
C GLU A 9 23.52 -18.31 3.84
N LEU A 10 24.15 -19.48 3.96
CA LEU A 10 25.42 -19.82 3.31
C LEU A 10 25.29 -20.87 2.20
N ARG A 11 24.06 -21.14 1.72
CA ARG A 11 23.82 -22.10 0.64
C ARG A 11 22.61 -21.67 -0.18
N ARG A 12 22.81 -21.43 -1.48
CA ARG A 12 21.72 -21.15 -2.44
C ARG A 12 21.73 -22.13 -3.59
N THR A 13 20.57 -22.62 -4.00
CA THR A 13 20.42 -23.57 -5.11
C THR A 13 19.56 -22.99 -6.22
N PHE A 14 20.18 -22.76 -7.37
CA PHE A 14 19.54 -22.19 -8.54
C PHE A 14 19.07 -23.30 -9.48
N PRO A 15 17.87 -23.19 -10.08
CA PRO A 15 17.39 -24.15 -11.05
C PRO A 15 18.30 -24.18 -12.29
N ALA A 16 18.24 -25.29 -13.04
CA ALA A 16 18.93 -25.41 -14.32
C ALA A 16 18.43 -24.32 -15.28
N PHE A 17 19.35 -23.73 -16.05
CA PHE A 17 18.98 -22.71 -17.02
C PHE A 17 18.40 -23.32 -18.29
N PRO A 18 17.42 -22.67 -18.93
CA PRO A 18 16.95 -23.09 -20.24
C PRO A 18 18.05 -22.92 -21.30
N PRO A 19 17.99 -23.70 -22.39
CA PRO A 19 18.87 -23.50 -23.54
C PRO A 19 18.80 -22.05 -24.06
N ARG A 20 19.95 -21.50 -24.45
CA ARG A 20 20.11 -20.14 -24.95
C ARG A 20 19.89 -20.11 -26.46
N ASP A 21 19.35 -18.99 -26.94
CA ASP A 21 19.36 -18.65 -28.35
C ASP A 21 20.82 -18.52 -28.86
N PRO A 22 21.20 -19.18 -29.97
CA PRO A 22 22.52 -19.05 -30.55
C PRO A 22 22.91 -17.61 -30.94
N ASP A 23 21.95 -16.72 -31.22
CA ASP A 23 22.22 -15.37 -31.79
C ASP A 23 22.56 -14.28 -30.75
N GLY A 24 22.52 -14.58 -29.44
CA GLY A 24 22.85 -13.61 -28.39
C GLY A 24 24.33 -13.21 -28.37
N LYS A 25 24.63 -11.91 -28.28
CA LYS A 25 26.01 -11.38 -28.10
C LYS A 25 26.50 -11.59 -26.67
N GLY A 26 27.68 -12.20 -26.50
CA GLY A 26 28.29 -12.45 -25.18
C GLY A 26 27.61 -13.56 -24.38
N PHE A 27 28.29 -14.09 -23.35
CA PHE A 27 27.67 -15.05 -22.42
C PHE A 27 27.15 -14.39 -21.14
N ALA A 28 27.75 -13.25 -20.77
CA ALA A 28 27.33 -12.42 -19.65
C ALA A 28 26.99 -11.00 -20.12
N GLU A 29 26.02 -10.37 -19.48
CA GLU A 29 25.54 -9.03 -19.83
C GLU A 29 26.15 -7.96 -18.92
N SER A 30 26.31 -8.26 -17.64
CA SER A 30 26.86 -7.32 -16.68
C SER A 30 28.39 -7.22 -16.81
N TRP A 31 28.95 -6.09 -16.38
CA TRP A 31 30.41 -5.92 -16.42
C TRP A 31 31.12 -6.89 -15.45
N TRP A 32 30.50 -7.25 -14.32
CA TRP A 32 31.06 -8.19 -13.33
C TRP A 32 30.91 -9.65 -13.77
N GLY A 33 29.81 -10.02 -14.43
CA GLY A 33 29.67 -11.31 -15.10
C GLY A 33 30.69 -11.47 -16.23
N ASN A 34 30.93 -10.40 -17.00
CA ASN A 34 31.99 -10.39 -18.02
C ASN A 34 33.40 -10.48 -17.42
N ALA A 35 33.66 -9.86 -16.26
CA ALA A 35 34.93 -10.02 -15.54
C ALA A 35 35.15 -11.48 -15.07
N TRP A 36 34.10 -12.16 -14.59
CA TRP A 36 34.17 -13.58 -14.27
C TRP A 36 34.47 -14.44 -15.51
N VAL A 37 33.83 -14.16 -16.64
CA VAL A 37 34.10 -14.84 -17.91
C VAL A 37 35.55 -14.59 -18.36
N ALA A 38 36.04 -13.35 -18.24
CA ALA A 38 37.41 -13.01 -18.58
C ALA A 38 38.42 -13.78 -17.72
N ALA A 39 38.17 -13.94 -16.41
CA ALA A 39 39.01 -14.73 -15.51
C ALA A 39 39.09 -16.21 -15.92
N LEU A 40 37.97 -16.79 -16.36
CA LEU A 40 37.92 -18.14 -16.92
C LEU A 40 38.72 -18.24 -18.22
N GLU A 41 38.46 -17.34 -19.17
CA GLU A 41 39.02 -17.42 -20.52
C GLU A 41 40.54 -17.16 -20.53
N GLN A 42 41.00 -16.18 -19.75
CA GLN A 42 42.42 -15.85 -19.62
C GLN A 42 43.19 -16.91 -18.80
N GLY A 43 42.52 -17.60 -17.86
CA GLY A 43 43.11 -18.69 -17.09
C GLY A 43 43.19 -20.03 -17.84
N ALA A 44 42.54 -20.16 -19.00
CA ALA A 44 42.47 -21.40 -19.75
C ALA A 44 43.50 -21.45 -20.89
N LEU A 45 44.15 -22.60 -21.05
CA LEU A 45 45.20 -22.79 -22.06
C LEU A 45 44.67 -23.25 -23.43
N ASP A 46 43.40 -23.66 -23.53
CA ASP A 46 42.83 -24.28 -24.74
C ASP A 46 41.48 -23.65 -25.11
N ALA A 47 41.50 -22.76 -26.10
CA ALA A 47 40.32 -22.07 -26.61
C ALA A 47 39.24 -23.02 -27.16
N LYS A 48 39.64 -24.16 -27.76
CA LYS A 48 38.67 -25.14 -28.29
C LYS A 48 37.90 -25.84 -27.16
N ARG A 49 38.51 -26.00 -25.97
CA ARG A 49 37.79 -26.51 -24.79
C ARG A 49 36.78 -25.51 -24.28
N LEU A 50 37.15 -24.23 -24.25
CA LEU A 50 36.25 -23.15 -23.85
C LEU A 50 35.04 -23.06 -24.79
N GLU A 51 35.26 -23.14 -26.10
CA GLU A 51 34.18 -23.12 -27.10
C GLU A 51 33.19 -24.27 -26.89
N ARG A 52 33.68 -25.51 -26.69
CA ARG A 52 32.83 -26.65 -26.36
C ARG A 52 32.09 -26.45 -25.02
N GLY A 53 32.77 -25.90 -24.01
CA GLY A 53 32.15 -25.61 -22.71
C GLY A 53 31.04 -24.57 -22.82
N ARG A 54 31.26 -23.51 -23.61
CA ARG A 54 30.26 -22.49 -23.91
C ARG A 54 29.04 -23.10 -24.60
N GLY A 55 29.27 -23.97 -25.59
CA GLY A 55 28.20 -24.73 -26.24
C GLY A 55 27.41 -25.60 -25.26
N TYR A 56 28.09 -26.27 -24.32
CA TYR A 56 27.43 -27.08 -23.30
C TYR A 56 26.55 -26.27 -22.34
N ALA A 57 27.04 -25.11 -21.91
CA ALA A 57 26.26 -24.19 -21.10
C ALA A 57 25.05 -23.66 -21.87
N GLY A 58 25.25 -23.25 -23.12
CA GLY A 58 24.19 -22.74 -24.00
C GLY A 58 23.10 -23.77 -24.34
N GLN A 59 23.42 -25.06 -24.37
CA GLN A 59 22.45 -26.14 -24.64
C GLN A 59 21.71 -26.63 -23.38
N GLY A 60 21.92 -26.01 -22.22
CA GLY A 60 21.26 -26.42 -20.97
C GLY A 60 21.78 -27.74 -20.41
N HIS A 61 23.05 -28.10 -20.61
CA HIS A 61 23.62 -29.35 -20.06
C HIS A 61 24.04 -29.24 -18.58
N VAL A 62 23.93 -28.06 -17.99
CA VAL A 62 24.22 -27.83 -16.56
C VAL A 62 22.90 -27.92 -15.79
N ASP A 63 22.83 -28.87 -14.85
CA ASP A 63 21.68 -29.03 -13.96
C ASP A 63 21.66 -27.90 -12.90
N ALA A 64 20.84 -28.04 -11.86
CA ALA A 64 20.77 -27.07 -10.76
C ALA A 64 22.15 -26.77 -10.17
N ILE A 65 22.42 -25.49 -9.91
CA ILE A 65 23.69 -24.99 -9.42
C ILE A 65 23.56 -24.65 -7.94
N THR A 66 24.37 -25.27 -7.09
CA THR A 66 24.48 -24.91 -5.67
C THR A 66 25.69 -24.03 -5.45
N VAL A 67 25.49 -22.91 -4.77
CA VAL A 67 26.53 -21.96 -4.38
C VAL A 67 26.65 -21.93 -2.86
N THR A 68 27.88 -22.07 -2.37
CA THR A 68 28.27 -21.92 -0.96
C THR A 68 29.56 -21.09 -0.89
N PRO A 69 29.97 -20.59 0.29
CA PRO A 69 31.28 -19.97 0.48
C PRO A 69 32.41 -20.75 -0.20
N GLY A 70 33.08 -20.09 -1.15
CA GLY A 70 34.21 -20.59 -1.91
C GLY A 70 33.94 -21.73 -2.90
N LEU A 71 32.68 -22.09 -3.17
CA LEU A 71 32.35 -23.24 -4.01
C LEU A 71 31.07 -23.06 -4.82
N VAL A 72 31.18 -23.25 -6.14
CA VAL A 72 30.05 -23.54 -7.04
C VAL A 72 30.04 -25.04 -7.34
N LEU A 73 28.90 -25.69 -7.20
CA LEU A 73 28.71 -27.12 -7.46
C LEU A 73 27.53 -27.34 -8.39
N ALA A 74 27.72 -28.16 -9.43
CA ALA A 74 26.63 -28.61 -10.29
C ALA A 74 26.89 -30.01 -10.84
N TYR A 75 25.85 -30.63 -11.37
CA TYR A 75 25.95 -31.81 -12.21
C TYR A 75 25.86 -31.38 -13.68
N VAL A 76 26.77 -31.88 -14.52
CA VAL A 76 26.84 -31.51 -15.92
C VAL A 76 26.71 -32.77 -16.79
N ARG A 77 25.70 -32.77 -17.65
CA ARG A 77 25.46 -33.85 -18.61
C ARG A 77 26.59 -33.90 -19.63
N GLY A 78 26.97 -35.11 -20.01
CA GLY A 78 28.07 -35.37 -20.93
C GLY A 78 27.82 -36.63 -21.74
N SER A 79 28.88 -37.29 -22.18
CA SER A 79 28.77 -38.51 -22.99
C SER A 79 28.34 -39.75 -22.20
N ARG A 80 28.43 -39.74 -20.86
CA ARG A 80 27.99 -40.85 -20.00
C ARG A 80 26.53 -40.65 -19.56
N PRO A 81 25.79 -41.75 -19.33
CA PRO A 81 24.42 -41.68 -18.80
C PRO A 81 24.32 -40.97 -17.44
N ARG A 82 25.35 -41.09 -16.59
CA ARG A 82 25.42 -40.38 -15.31
C ARG A 82 26.12 -39.03 -15.50
N PRO A 83 25.49 -37.90 -15.10
CA PRO A 83 26.12 -36.58 -15.12
C PRO A 83 27.42 -36.51 -14.32
N TYR A 84 28.36 -35.69 -14.77
CA TYR A 84 29.62 -35.45 -14.07
C TYR A 84 29.42 -34.46 -12.93
N ARG A 85 30.03 -34.72 -11.77
CA ARG A 85 30.06 -33.76 -10.66
C ARG A 85 31.14 -32.73 -10.95
N VAL A 86 30.73 -31.47 -11.03
CA VAL A 86 31.61 -30.34 -11.36
C VAL A 86 31.61 -29.36 -10.20
N GLN A 87 32.80 -28.92 -9.82
CA GLN A 87 33.05 -27.95 -8.76
C GLN A 87 33.95 -26.84 -9.29
N VAL A 88 33.65 -25.59 -8.97
CA VAL A 88 34.57 -24.47 -9.18
C VAL A 88 34.82 -23.84 -7.83
N ARG A 89 36.07 -23.86 -7.39
CA ARG A 89 36.47 -23.18 -6.15
C ARG A 89 36.95 -21.77 -6.45
N LEU A 90 36.68 -20.89 -5.50
CA LEU A 90 37.17 -19.52 -5.48
C LEU A 90 37.57 -19.21 -4.03
N ARG A 91 38.67 -18.49 -3.83
CA ARG A 91 39.10 -18.10 -2.49
C ARG A 91 38.08 -17.16 -1.83
N THR A 92 37.71 -17.46 -0.58
CA THR A 92 36.92 -16.55 0.26
C THR A 92 37.76 -15.38 0.72
N LEU A 93 37.10 -14.24 0.94
CA LEU A 93 37.72 -13.08 1.57
C LEU A 93 37.93 -13.37 3.06
N ASP A 94 39.01 -12.81 3.62
CA ASP A 94 39.22 -12.81 5.06
C ASP A 94 38.39 -11.70 5.74
N ASP A 95 38.37 -11.69 7.07
CA ASP A 95 37.58 -10.71 7.82
C ASP A 95 38.05 -9.27 7.55
N SER A 96 39.34 -9.05 7.29
CA SER A 96 39.88 -7.71 7.00
C SER A 96 39.45 -7.19 5.62
N ASP A 97 39.38 -8.09 4.63
CA ASP A 97 38.83 -7.81 3.31
C ASP A 97 37.33 -7.50 3.40
N TRP A 98 36.60 -8.25 4.22
CA TRP A 98 35.18 -8.00 4.45
C TRP A 98 34.92 -6.66 5.14
N GLU A 99 35.71 -6.30 6.15
CA GLU A 99 35.64 -4.98 6.80
C GLU A 99 35.87 -3.85 5.79
N ARG A 100 36.91 -3.95 4.95
CA ARG A 100 37.19 -2.97 3.89
C ARG A 100 36.04 -2.84 2.90
N PHE A 101 35.48 -3.97 2.45
CA PHE A 101 34.34 -3.98 1.54
C PHE A 101 33.10 -3.32 2.16
N LEU A 102 32.77 -3.67 3.42
CA LEU A 102 31.65 -3.10 4.15
C LEU A 102 31.82 -1.59 4.36
N ASP A 103 33.03 -1.15 4.70
CA ASP A 103 33.33 0.27 4.89
C ASP A 103 33.15 1.08 3.60
N ALA A 104 33.60 0.54 2.45
CA ALA A 104 33.44 1.16 1.14
C ALA A 104 31.99 1.15 0.65
N ALA A 105 31.23 0.08 0.92
CA ALA A 105 29.80 0.02 0.64
C ALA A 105 29.02 1.04 1.46
N ALA A 106 29.35 1.19 2.75
CA ALA A 106 28.67 2.14 3.64
C ALA A 106 29.14 3.59 3.47
N ASP A 107 30.20 3.85 2.69
CA ASP A 107 30.73 5.21 2.47
C ASP A 107 29.75 6.07 1.66
N ARG A 108 29.03 5.44 0.74
CA ARG A 108 28.06 6.12 -0.14
C ARG A 108 26.73 5.39 -0.11
N PRO A 109 25.61 6.04 0.29
CA PRO A 109 24.29 5.42 0.27
C PRO A 109 23.90 4.81 -1.09
N GLY A 110 24.39 5.41 -2.18
CA GLY A 110 24.19 4.89 -3.54
C GLY A 110 24.80 3.51 -3.80
N HIS A 111 25.87 3.11 -3.10
CA HIS A 111 26.42 1.76 -3.22
C HIS A 111 25.46 0.71 -2.64
N ILE A 112 24.87 0.99 -1.48
CA ILE A 112 23.90 0.10 -0.83
C ILE A 112 22.63 0.01 -1.70
N ALA A 113 22.12 1.14 -2.20
CA ALA A 113 20.98 1.16 -3.10
C ALA A 113 21.23 0.31 -4.36
N ALA A 114 22.39 0.47 -4.99
CA ALA A 114 22.74 -0.33 -6.16
C ALA A 114 22.81 -1.83 -5.86
N LEU A 115 23.36 -2.25 -4.72
CA LEU A 115 23.36 -3.66 -4.30
C LEU A 115 21.94 -4.19 -4.11
N LEU A 116 21.05 -3.43 -3.47
CA LEU A 116 19.64 -3.80 -3.29
C LEU A 116 18.92 -3.97 -4.64
N ASP A 117 19.24 -3.13 -5.62
CA ASP A 117 18.77 -3.22 -7.00
C ASP A 117 19.48 -4.31 -7.82
N LYS A 118 20.23 -5.20 -7.16
CA LYS A 118 21.00 -6.29 -7.78
C LYS A 118 22.05 -5.82 -8.79
N GLY A 119 22.60 -4.63 -8.57
CA GLY A 119 23.74 -4.08 -9.29
C GLY A 119 25.04 -4.13 -8.49
N MET A 120 26.17 -4.28 -9.18
CA MET A 120 27.51 -4.12 -8.60
C MET A 120 28.15 -2.83 -9.13
N PRO A 121 28.27 -1.75 -8.32
CA PRO A 121 29.01 -0.56 -8.72
C PRO A 121 30.50 -0.86 -8.96
N GLN A 122 31.09 -0.36 -10.05
CA GLN A 122 32.52 -0.52 -10.33
C GLN A 122 33.38 0.06 -9.21
N SER A 123 33.03 1.25 -8.72
CA SER A 123 33.69 1.89 -7.58
C SER A 123 33.70 1.05 -6.31
N LEU A 124 32.68 0.21 -6.11
CA LEU A 124 32.61 -0.69 -4.96
C LEU A 124 33.49 -1.94 -5.16
N ALA A 125 33.52 -2.50 -6.37
CA ALA A 125 34.40 -3.63 -6.66
C ALA A 125 35.88 -3.23 -6.66
N ASP A 126 36.20 -1.99 -7.01
CA ASP A 126 37.55 -1.43 -7.02
C ASP A 126 37.99 -0.86 -5.65
N CYS A 127 37.32 -1.25 -4.56
CA CYS A 127 37.61 -0.77 -3.19
C CYS A 127 38.91 -1.32 -2.58
N GLY A 128 39.79 -1.92 -3.39
CA GLY A 128 41.04 -2.54 -2.94
C GLY A 128 40.87 -3.94 -2.35
N VAL A 129 39.69 -4.54 -2.46
CA VAL A 129 39.41 -5.94 -2.12
C VAL A 129 39.34 -6.76 -3.40
N PRO A 130 39.99 -7.93 -3.50
CA PRO A 130 39.97 -8.76 -4.70
C PRO A 130 38.62 -9.48 -4.84
N LEU A 131 37.55 -8.73 -5.09
CA LEU A 131 36.18 -9.22 -5.14
C LEU A 131 35.93 -10.10 -6.38
N LEU A 132 36.37 -9.63 -7.55
CA LEU A 132 36.30 -10.39 -8.80
C LEU A 132 37.52 -11.32 -8.93
N PRO A 133 37.35 -12.52 -9.51
CA PRO A 133 38.49 -13.41 -9.75
C PRO A 133 39.39 -12.85 -10.85
N GLY A 134 40.70 -13.07 -10.73
CA GLY A 134 41.67 -12.90 -11.79
C GLY A 134 41.96 -14.21 -12.54
N PRO A 135 42.82 -14.17 -13.57
CA PRO A 135 43.28 -15.36 -14.28
C PRO A 135 43.96 -16.34 -13.32
N GLY A 136 43.44 -17.57 -13.26
CA GLY A 136 43.97 -18.63 -12.38
C GLY A 136 43.32 -18.73 -10.99
N ASP A 137 42.50 -17.76 -10.59
CA ASP A 137 41.80 -17.81 -9.29
C ASP A 137 40.64 -18.81 -9.26
N LEU A 138 40.09 -19.13 -10.44
CA LEU A 138 39.05 -20.14 -10.59
C LEU A 138 39.71 -21.52 -10.61
N GLU A 139 39.38 -22.35 -9.62
CA GLU A 139 39.90 -23.70 -9.47
C GLU A 139 38.84 -24.77 -9.84
N PRO A 140 38.71 -25.11 -11.13
CA PRO A 140 37.76 -26.10 -11.62
C PRO A 140 38.20 -27.54 -11.28
N ARG A 141 37.26 -28.34 -10.78
CA ARG A 141 37.39 -29.79 -10.60
C ARG A 141 36.18 -30.50 -11.20
N CYS A 142 36.43 -31.56 -11.96
CA CYS A 142 35.37 -32.34 -12.59
C CYS A 142 35.65 -33.82 -12.45
N SER A 143 34.62 -34.63 -12.21
CA SER A 143 34.74 -36.09 -12.16
C SER A 143 34.87 -36.76 -13.53
N CYS A 144 35.20 -36.01 -14.59
CA CYS A 144 35.35 -36.54 -15.94
C CYS A 144 36.79 -37.03 -16.18
N PRO A 145 37.02 -37.97 -17.11
CA PRO A 145 38.37 -38.46 -17.40
C PRO A 145 39.26 -37.46 -18.14
N ASP A 146 38.72 -36.30 -18.53
CA ASP A 146 39.47 -35.24 -19.21
C ASP A 146 40.40 -34.52 -18.21
N ARG A 147 41.70 -34.52 -18.51
CA ARG A 147 42.77 -33.89 -17.72
C ARG A 147 43.04 -32.41 -18.08
N GLY A 148 42.20 -31.79 -18.92
CA GLY A 148 42.34 -30.36 -19.18
C GLY A 148 41.87 -29.47 -18.05
N HIS A 149 42.45 -28.28 -17.98
CA HIS A 149 42.19 -27.27 -16.96
C HIS A 149 41.76 -25.95 -17.63
N PRO A 150 40.46 -25.60 -17.62
CA PRO A 150 39.29 -26.43 -17.31
C PRO A 150 38.96 -27.47 -18.40
N CYS A 151 38.28 -28.55 -18.02
CA CYS A 151 37.59 -29.41 -18.99
C CYS A 151 36.31 -28.72 -19.51
N LYS A 152 35.71 -29.24 -20.59
CA LYS A 152 34.47 -28.64 -21.16
C LYS A 152 33.31 -28.53 -20.16
N HIS A 153 33.17 -29.48 -19.23
CA HIS A 153 32.09 -29.47 -18.23
C HIS A 153 32.33 -28.39 -17.16
N ALA A 154 33.58 -28.20 -16.74
CA ALA A 154 33.95 -27.13 -15.82
C ALA A 154 33.82 -25.75 -16.44
N ALA A 155 34.26 -25.60 -17.70
CA ALA A 155 34.01 -24.38 -18.46
C ALA A 155 32.51 -24.08 -18.58
N ALA A 156 31.68 -25.10 -18.85
CA ALA A 156 30.23 -24.94 -18.90
C ALA A 156 29.63 -24.42 -17.59
N LEU A 157 30.07 -24.94 -16.45
CA LEU A 157 29.66 -24.44 -15.13
C LEU A 157 30.12 -22.99 -14.91
N CYS A 158 31.37 -22.64 -15.25
CA CYS A 158 31.85 -21.28 -15.10
C CYS A 158 31.06 -20.28 -15.95
N TYR A 159 30.76 -20.61 -17.21
CA TYR A 159 29.89 -19.78 -18.05
C TYR A 159 28.51 -19.62 -17.43
N GLN A 160 27.89 -20.72 -16.99
CA GLN A 160 26.56 -20.65 -16.39
C GLN A 160 26.53 -19.87 -15.06
N THR A 161 27.63 -19.91 -14.31
CA THR A 161 27.81 -19.10 -13.10
C THR A 161 27.82 -17.61 -13.44
N ALA A 162 28.45 -17.19 -14.55
CA ALA A 162 28.45 -15.79 -14.97
C ALA A 162 27.02 -15.23 -15.13
N ARG A 163 26.08 -16.05 -15.63
CA ARG A 163 24.67 -15.67 -15.74
C ARG A 163 23.94 -15.59 -14.40
N LEU A 164 24.36 -16.39 -13.40
CA LEU A 164 23.87 -16.22 -12.04
C LEU A 164 24.37 -14.90 -11.46
N LEU A 165 25.63 -14.56 -11.72
CA LEU A 165 26.21 -13.30 -11.28
C LEU A 165 25.48 -12.11 -11.92
N ASP A 166 25.20 -12.16 -13.23
CA ASP A 166 24.44 -11.11 -13.93
C ASP A 166 23.10 -10.81 -13.28
N ALA A 167 22.38 -11.86 -12.87
CA ALA A 167 21.06 -11.73 -12.27
C ALA A 167 21.11 -11.29 -10.80
N ASP A 168 22.14 -11.69 -10.06
CA ASP A 168 22.26 -11.43 -8.64
C ASP A 168 23.73 -11.35 -8.17
N PRO A 169 24.28 -10.14 -7.93
CA PRO A 169 25.64 -9.98 -7.47
C PRO A 169 25.89 -10.55 -6.06
N PHE A 170 24.84 -10.80 -5.26
CA PHE A 170 25.01 -11.47 -3.97
C PHE A 170 25.48 -12.91 -4.11
N VAL A 171 25.36 -13.52 -5.30
CA VAL A 171 25.98 -14.82 -5.59
C VAL A 171 27.50 -14.73 -5.51
N LEU A 172 28.10 -13.63 -5.98
CA LEU A 172 29.53 -13.39 -5.86
C LEU A 172 29.93 -13.17 -4.40
N LEU A 173 29.13 -12.40 -3.65
CA LEU A 173 29.37 -12.11 -2.23
C LEU A 173 29.26 -13.38 -1.38
N LEU A 174 28.31 -14.24 -1.69
CA LEU A 174 28.18 -15.58 -1.11
C LEU A 174 29.39 -16.45 -1.44
N LEU A 175 29.84 -16.47 -2.69
CA LEU A 175 31.07 -17.17 -3.07
C LEU A 175 32.30 -16.64 -2.32
N ARG A 176 32.34 -15.34 -2.03
CA ARG A 176 33.40 -14.70 -1.25
C ARG A 176 33.26 -14.90 0.26
N GLY A 177 32.14 -15.43 0.74
CA GLY A 177 32.01 -15.96 2.10
C GLY A 177 30.88 -15.40 2.95
N ARG A 178 30.10 -14.41 2.49
CA ARG A 178 29.01 -13.82 3.29
C ARG A 178 27.66 -13.98 2.62
N GLY A 179 26.66 -14.37 3.40
CA GLY A 179 25.28 -14.43 2.95
C GLY A 179 24.68 -13.03 2.73
N GLU A 180 23.64 -12.95 1.90
CA GLU A 180 22.95 -11.69 1.60
C GLU A 180 22.40 -11.00 2.85
N ARG A 181 21.74 -11.76 3.74
CA ARG A 181 21.14 -11.23 4.96
C ARG A 181 22.20 -10.72 5.94
N GLU A 182 23.18 -11.55 6.29
CA GLU A 182 24.34 -11.15 7.12
C GLU A 182 24.99 -9.85 6.63
N LEU A 183 25.20 -9.73 5.31
CA LEU A 183 25.80 -8.56 4.70
C LEU A 183 24.92 -7.31 4.84
N LEU A 184 23.64 -7.41 4.49
CA LEU A 184 22.70 -6.28 4.57
C LEU A 184 22.51 -5.81 6.01
N ASP A 185 22.46 -6.74 6.97
CA ASP A 185 22.39 -6.43 8.39
C ASP A 185 23.65 -5.70 8.87
N ALA A 186 24.84 -6.13 8.42
CA ALA A 186 26.09 -5.47 8.74
C ALA A 186 26.14 -4.03 8.17
N LEU A 187 25.73 -3.85 6.90
CA LEU A 187 25.67 -2.54 6.25
C LEU A 187 24.68 -1.60 6.94
N SER A 188 23.53 -2.11 7.36
CA SER A 188 22.52 -1.35 8.10
C SER A 188 23.07 -0.84 9.43
N ARG A 189 23.70 -1.71 10.24
CA ARG A 189 24.33 -1.33 11.50
C ARG A 189 25.44 -0.30 11.33
N LEU A 190 26.30 -0.49 10.33
CA LEU A 190 27.40 0.43 10.04
C LEU A 190 26.89 1.81 9.61
N SER A 191 25.89 1.83 8.74
CA SER A 191 25.25 3.07 8.27
C SER A 191 24.57 3.83 9.42
N ALA A 192 23.84 3.13 10.29
CA ALA A 192 23.22 3.73 11.47
C ALA A 192 24.26 4.33 12.43
N THR A 193 25.38 3.62 12.64
CA THR A 193 26.48 4.11 13.49
C THR A 193 27.13 5.36 12.90
N ARG A 194 27.36 5.39 11.58
CA ARG A 194 27.90 6.56 10.88
C ARG A 194 26.94 7.75 10.91
N ALA A 195 25.64 7.51 10.70
CA ALA A 195 24.62 8.55 10.80
C ALA A 195 24.55 9.14 12.23
N ALA A 196 24.63 8.30 13.26
CA ALA A 196 24.66 8.74 14.66
C ALA A 196 25.91 9.58 14.96
N ARG A 197 27.10 9.16 14.51
CA ARG A 197 28.35 9.94 14.65
C ARG A 197 28.27 11.28 13.92
N ALA A 198 27.81 11.27 12.66
CA ALA A 198 27.64 12.51 11.90
C ALA A 198 26.64 13.48 12.55
N ALA A 199 25.61 12.98 13.23
CA ALA A 199 24.69 13.80 14.01
C ALA A 199 25.32 14.37 15.28
N GLN A 200 26.22 13.62 15.93
CA GLN A 200 26.98 14.08 17.11
C GLN A 200 28.03 15.15 16.73
N ASP A 201 28.79 14.91 15.65
CA ASP A 201 29.88 15.78 15.20
C ASP A 201 29.38 17.11 14.63
N ARG A 202 28.17 17.15 14.05
CA ARG A 202 27.59 18.40 13.53
C ARG A 202 27.18 19.37 14.62
N GLY A 203 27.02 18.90 15.86
CA GLY A 203 26.31 19.65 16.89
C GLY A 203 24.90 20.08 16.44
N PRO A 204 24.07 20.64 17.33
CA PRO A 204 22.93 21.41 16.85
C PRO A 204 23.48 22.60 16.05
N ALA A 205 23.08 22.72 14.78
CA ALA A 205 23.32 23.96 14.04
C ALA A 205 22.76 25.11 14.90
N PRO A 206 23.51 26.21 15.13
CA PRO A 206 22.96 27.36 15.82
C PRO A 206 21.81 27.88 14.97
N LEU A 207 20.59 27.53 15.39
CA LEU A 207 19.39 28.15 14.86
C LEU A 207 19.53 29.64 15.15
N PRO A 208 19.19 30.54 14.20
CA PRO A 208 19.08 31.95 14.49
C PRO A 208 18.04 32.11 15.60
N GLY A 209 18.53 32.22 16.83
CA GLY A 209 17.75 32.17 18.04
C GLY A 209 18.07 33.40 18.86
N VAL A 210 17.02 34.02 19.38
CA VAL A 210 17.13 35.13 20.33
C VAL A 210 17.17 34.51 21.73
N ARG A 211 17.98 35.06 22.66
CA ARG A 211 18.01 34.52 24.04
C ARG A 211 16.60 34.61 24.63
N ALA A 212 16.15 33.58 25.35
CA ALA A 212 14.82 33.57 25.94
C ALA A 212 14.55 34.81 26.81
N GLY A 213 15.55 35.29 27.55
CA GLY A 213 15.44 36.54 28.33
C GLY A 213 15.19 37.79 27.47
N ASP A 214 15.78 37.87 26.28
CA ASP A 214 15.60 38.99 25.34
C ASP A 214 14.22 38.94 24.65
N VAL A 215 13.63 37.75 24.49
CA VAL A 215 12.26 37.57 23.96
C VAL A 215 11.20 37.88 25.02
N LEU A 216 11.46 37.49 26.27
CA LEU A 216 10.57 37.67 27.41
C LEU A 216 10.68 39.07 28.04
N THR A 217 11.61 39.91 27.57
CA THR A 217 11.68 41.30 28.02
C THR A 217 10.39 42.01 27.61
N PRO A 218 9.64 42.63 28.55
CA PRO A 218 8.41 43.31 28.22
C PRO A 218 8.67 44.40 27.18
N ARG A 219 8.14 44.20 25.97
CA ARG A 219 8.19 45.16 24.87
C ARG A 219 6.78 45.45 24.40
N ALA A 220 6.56 46.66 23.91
CA ALA A 220 5.36 46.96 23.14
C ALA A 220 5.41 46.12 21.85
N LEU A 221 4.62 45.05 21.81
CA LEU A 221 4.48 44.23 20.61
C LEU A 221 3.73 45.03 19.55
N PRO A 222 4.11 44.94 18.26
CA PRO A 222 3.28 45.49 17.20
C PRO A 222 1.89 44.83 17.25
N PRO A 223 0.84 45.54 16.78
CA PRO A 223 -0.47 44.93 16.66
C PRO A 223 -0.39 43.67 15.79
N LEU A 224 -1.18 42.64 16.14
CA LEU A 224 -1.24 41.42 15.35
C LEU A 224 -1.63 41.77 13.90
N PRO A 225 -1.01 41.11 12.90
CA PRO A 225 -1.46 41.26 11.52
C PRO A 225 -2.94 40.89 11.42
N ALA A 226 -3.64 41.55 10.51
CA ALA A 226 -5.05 41.23 10.25
C ALA A 226 -5.18 39.73 9.89
N PRO A 227 -6.23 39.04 10.38
CA PRO A 227 -6.49 37.65 10.00
C PRO A 227 -6.55 37.51 8.48
N LEU A 228 -6.02 36.40 7.97
CA LEU A 228 -6.18 36.07 6.56
C LEU A 228 -7.67 35.86 6.24
N PRO A 229 -8.13 36.27 5.04
CA PRO A 229 -9.49 35.98 4.63
C PRO A 229 -9.71 34.46 4.56
N PRO A 230 -10.89 33.96 4.96
CA PRO A 230 -11.20 32.54 4.83
C PRO A 230 -11.22 32.12 3.35
N PRO A 231 -10.80 30.89 3.02
CA PRO A 231 -10.89 30.38 1.65
C PRO A 231 -12.36 30.28 1.18
N PRO A 232 -12.63 30.34 -0.13
CA PRO A 232 -14.00 30.34 -0.66
C PRO A 232 -14.75 29.02 -0.44
N HIS A 233 -14.03 27.90 -0.33
CA HIS A 233 -14.57 26.58 -0.06
C HIS A 233 -13.60 25.77 0.81
N PRO A 234 -14.06 24.68 1.45
CA PRO A 234 -13.17 23.70 2.06
C PRO A 234 -12.19 23.14 1.02
N GLU A 235 -10.94 22.92 1.42
CA GLU A 235 -9.94 22.27 0.58
C GLU A 235 -10.07 20.74 0.64
N GLN A 236 -9.59 20.05 -0.39
CA GLN A 236 -9.61 18.59 -0.44
C GLN A 236 -8.35 17.99 0.22
N PRO A 237 -8.48 16.85 0.93
CA PRO A 237 -7.32 16.16 1.47
C PRO A 237 -6.44 15.57 0.36
N PRO A 238 -5.14 15.34 0.61
CA PRO A 238 -4.29 14.61 -0.32
C PRO A 238 -4.73 13.15 -0.43
N ALA A 239 -4.40 12.50 -1.56
CA ALA A 239 -4.65 11.07 -1.72
C ALA A 239 -3.79 10.25 -0.75
N TYR A 240 -4.43 9.40 0.05
CA TYR A 240 -3.76 8.51 1.00
C TYR A 240 -3.43 7.16 0.35
N PRO A 241 -2.16 6.72 0.30
CA PRO A 241 -1.81 5.40 -0.21
C PRO A 241 -2.20 4.29 0.77
N ALA A 242 -2.56 3.11 0.24
CA ALA A 242 -2.78 1.92 1.05
C ALA A 242 -1.46 1.43 1.67
N ALA A 243 -1.47 1.14 2.97
CA ALA A 243 -0.33 0.61 3.71
C ALA A 243 -0.72 -0.68 4.46
N PRO A 244 0.10 -1.76 4.43
CA PRO A 244 -0.17 -2.97 5.21
C PRO A 244 -0.27 -2.66 6.71
N GLY A 245 -1.40 -3.02 7.34
CA GLY A 245 -1.67 -2.75 8.75
C GLY A 245 -2.02 -1.29 9.07
N GLY A 246 -2.10 -0.41 8.07
CA GLY A 246 -2.56 0.97 8.21
C GLY A 246 -4.08 1.12 8.23
N PRO A 247 -4.60 2.30 8.58
CA PRO A 247 -6.03 2.59 8.48
C PRO A 247 -6.49 2.52 7.03
N ASP A 248 -7.76 2.18 6.82
CA ASP A 248 -8.37 2.18 5.49
C ASP A 248 -8.25 3.59 4.85
N PRO A 249 -7.56 3.72 3.69
CA PRO A 249 -7.36 5.02 3.05
C PRO A 249 -8.67 5.74 2.71
N PHE A 250 -9.73 4.98 2.42
CA PHE A 250 -11.04 5.54 2.14
C PHE A 250 -11.69 6.15 3.39
N ALA A 251 -11.61 5.47 4.54
CA ALA A 251 -12.05 6.05 5.81
C ALA A 251 -11.25 7.31 6.19
N LEU A 252 -9.93 7.34 5.93
CA LEU A 252 -9.09 8.52 6.17
C LEU A 252 -9.48 9.71 5.30
N ASP A 253 -9.68 9.48 4.00
CA ASP A 253 -10.17 10.50 3.05
C ASP A 253 -11.49 11.13 3.53
N GLN A 254 -12.40 10.30 4.00
CA GLN A 254 -13.70 10.74 4.52
C GLN A 254 -13.55 11.62 5.78
N LEU A 255 -12.77 11.18 6.76
CA LEU A 255 -12.55 11.93 8.00
C LEU A 255 -11.83 13.25 7.73
N ALA A 256 -10.85 13.25 6.82
CA ALA A 256 -10.12 14.47 6.46
C ALA A 256 -11.00 15.47 5.71
N THR A 257 -11.85 15.00 4.79
CA THR A 257 -12.83 15.83 4.09
C THR A 257 -13.84 16.45 5.07
N ASP A 258 -14.33 15.67 6.03
CA ASP A 258 -15.25 16.15 7.06
C ASP A 258 -14.61 17.22 7.95
N ALA A 259 -13.37 16.98 8.39
CA ALA A 259 -12.62 17.92 9.21
C ALA A 259 -12.39 19.25 8.47
N ALA A 260 -12.06 19.20 7.17
CA ALA A 260 -11.89 20.40 6.36
C ALA A 260 -13.20 21.20 6.23
N ALA A 261 -14.33 20.51 5.99
CA ALA A 261 -15.64 21.14 5.92
C ALA A 261 -16.05 21.80 7.25
N ARG A 262 -15.82 21.11 8.38
CA ARG A 262 -16.10 21.64 9.73
C ARG A 262 -15.23 22.84 10.06
N ALA A 263 -13.93 22.78 9.75
CA ALA A 263 -13.00 23.90 9.96
C ALA A 263 -13.41 25.13 9.14
N HIS A 264 -13.82 24.94 7.89
CA HIS A 264 -14.32 26.02 7.04
C HIS A 264 -15.61 26.65 7.59
N ALA A 265 -16.57 25.84 8.03
CA ALA A 265 -17.80 26.32 8.65
C ALA A 265 -17.51 27.12 9.94
N LEU A 266 -16.59 26.65 10.78
CA LEU A 266 -16.14 27.36 11.97
C LEU A 266 -15.50 28.71 11.64
N LEU A 267 -14.63 28.75 10.63
CA LEU A 267 -13.94 29.98 10.21
C LEU A 267 -14.91 31.02 9.62
N THR A 268 -15.93 30.59 8.89
CA THR A 268 -16.84 31.49 8.16
C THR A 268 -18.07 31.90 8.96
N THR A 269 -18.58 31.02 9.82
CA THR A 269 -19.84 31.25 10.57
C THR A 269 -19.63 31.43 12.08
N GLY A 270 -18.46 31.05 12.60
CA GLY A 270 -18.20 31.01 14.04
C GLY A 270 -18.98 29.90 14.77
N ARG A 271 -19.61 28.97 14.05
CA ARG A 271 -20.42 27.89 14.61
C ARG A 271 -19.89 26.53 14.19
N ASP A 272 -19.95 25.60 15.12
CA ASP A 272 -19.63 24.21 14.87
C ASP A 272 -20.89 23.47 14.39
N PRO A 273 -20.94 23.00 13.13
CA PRO A 273 -22.09 22.28 12.61
C PRO A 273 -22.32 20.90 13.28
N VAL A 274 -21.31 20.37 13.98
CA VAL A 274 -21.35 19.05 14.63
C VAL A 274 -21.47 19.16 16.16
N GLY A 275 -21.16 20.32 16.73
CA GLY A 275 -20.97 20.48 18.18
C GLY A 275 -22.21 20.21 19.06
N GLN A 276 -23.41 20.16 18.46
CA GLN A 276 -24.67 19.86 19.15
C GLN A 276 -25.23 18.46 18.82
N LEU A 277 -24.58 17.72 17.92
CA LEU A 277 -25.06 16.39 17.53
C LEU A 277 -24.68 15.36 18.60
N THR A 278 -25.61 14.47 18.89
CA THR A 278 -25.34 13.24 19.63
C THR A 278 -24.46 12.31 18.81
N LEU A 279 -23.85 11.31 19.48
CA LEU A 279 -23.05 10.27 18.82
C LEU A 279 -23.81 9.60 17.68
N TRP A 280 -25.11 9.37 17.87
CA TRP A 280 -25.97 8.74 16.86
C TRP A 280 -26.19 9.65 15.66
N GLU A 281 -26.57 10.91 15.89
CA GLU A 281 -26.80 11.88 14.81
C GLU A 281 -25.52 12.13 14.01
N ASP A 282 -24.36 12.20 14.67
CA ASP A 282 -23.06 12.35 13.99
C ASP A 282 -22.69 11.11 13.17
N ALA A 283 -22.97 9.90 13.67
CA ALA A 283 -22.77 8.66 12.91
C ALA A 283 -23.66 8.62 11.65
N VAL A 284 -24.92 9.05 11.76
CA VAL A 284 -25.85 9.17 10.63
C VAL A 284 -25.36 10.20 9.62
N ARG A 285 -24.96 11.38 10.09
CA ARG A 285 -24.40 12.46 9.26
C ARG A 285 -23.17 12.00 8.48
N LEU A 286 -22.21 11.37 9.16
CA LEU A 286 -21.00 10.83 8.54
C LEU A 286 -21.34 9.78 7.47
N ALA A 287 -22.28 8.87 7.75
CA ALA A 287 -22.73 7.88 6.79
C ALA A 287 -23.50 8.49 5.61
N ALA A 288 -24.21 9.60 5.81
CA ALA A 288 -25.01 10.28 4.78
C ALA A 288 -24.18 11.09 3.78
N ALA A 289 -23.03 11.63 4.21
CA ALA A 289 -22.22 12.62 3.49
C ALA A 289 -21.74 12.22 2.08
N ARG A 290 -21.74 10.93 1.72
CA ARG A 290 -21.27 10.45 0.40
C ARG A 290 -22.34 9.59 -0.31
N PRO A 291 -22.69 9.90 -1.58
CA PRO A 291 -23.55 9.05 -2.40
C PRO A 291 -22.97 7.64 -2.57
N GLY A 292 -23.80 6.60 -2.54
CA GLY A 292 -23.38 5.20 -2.75
C GLY A 292 -22.91 4.45 -1.50
N SER A 293 -23.11 5.04 -0.31
CA SER A 293 -22.81 4.40 0.98
C SER A 293 -23.60 3.10 1.19
N GLY A 294 -22.89 1.99 1.44
CA GLY A 294 -23.45 0.64 1.60
C GLY A 294 -23.38 -0.24 0.34
N LEU A 295 -22.97 0.30 -0.81
CA LEU A 295 -22.92 -0.43 -2.09
C LEU A 295 -21.58 -1.16 -2.35
N THR A 296 -20.51 -0.74 -1.67
CA THR A 296 -19.16 -1.32 -1.82
C THR A 296 -18.73 -2.06 -0.55
N ALA A 297 -17.74 -2.96 -0.66
CA ALA A 297 -17.21 -3.67 0.51
C ALA A 297 -16.70 -2.70 1.61
N GLY A 298 -15.98 -1.64 1.22
CA GLY A 298 -15.48 -0.62 2.16
C GLY A 298 -16.60 0.19 2.82
N THR A 299 -17.62 0.59 2.07
CA THR A 299 -18.74 1.36 2.64
C THR A 299 -19.63 0.50 3.57
N ARG A 300 -19.75 -0.81 3.32
CA ARG A 300 -20.43 -1.74 4.25
C ARG A 300 -19.68 -1.92 5.57
N ALA A 301 -18.35 -2.00 5.52
CA ALA A 301 -17.54 -2.10 6.74
C ALA A 301 -17.69 -0.84 7.62
N LEU A 302 -17.67 0.34 6.99
CA LEU A 302 -17.93 1.60 7.68
C LEU A 302 -19.32 1.63 8.34
N TYR A 303 -20.38 1.25 7.61
CA TYR A 303 -21.74 1.19 8.14
C TYR A 303 -21.85 0.28 9.36
N SER A 304 -21.25 -0.91 9.28
CA SER A 304 -21.23 -1.85 10.40
C SER A 304 -20.49 -1.28 11.61
N SER A 305 -19.38 -0.58 11.38
CA SER A 305 -18.58 0.02 12.46
C SER A 305 -19.31 1.18 13.13
N LEU A 306 -19.90 2.09 12.36
CA LEU A 306 -20.68 3.22 12.88
C LEU A 306 -21.92 2.76 13.64
N ALA A 307 -22.68 1.81 13.07
CA ALA A 307 -23.86 1.24 13.72
C ALA A 307 -23.48 0.57 15.06
N SER A 308 -22.45 -0.27 15.05
CA SER A 308 -21.97 -0.92 16.29
C SER A 308 -21.48 0.09 17.32
N ALA A 309 -20.77 1.15 16.92
CA ALA A 309 -20.29 2.18 17.84
C ALA A 309 -21.44 2.98 18.48
N ALA A 310 -22.53 3.19 17.75
CA ALA A 310 -23.74 3.83 18.25
C ALA A 310 -24.72 2.87 18.94
N GLY A 311 -24.39 1.57 19.07
CA GLY A 311 -25.27 0.57 19.67
C GLY A 311 -26.54 0.26 18.84
N ARG A 312 -26.44 0.40 17.51
CA ARG A 312 -27.53 0.20 16.55
C ARG A 312 -27.19 -0.86 15.50
N THR A 313 -28.20 -1.28 14.76
CA THR A 313 -28.04 -2.20 13.63
C THR A 313 -27.71 -1.44 12.33
N PRO A 314 -27.03 -2.07 11.35
CA PRO A 314 -26.79 -1.46 10.05
C PRO A 314 -28.07 -1.05 9.31
N SER A 315 -29.17 -1.79 9.50
CA SER A 315 -30.47 -1.47 8.90
C SER A 315 -31.09 -0.20 9.51
N GLU A 316 -31.02 -0.03 10.84
CA GLU A 316 -31.43 1.21 11.49
C GLU A 316 -30.61 2.40 10.98
N LEU A 317 -29.29 2.24 10.85
CA LEU A 317 -28.41 3.28 10.29
C LEU A 317 -28.78 3.61 8.85
N ALA A 318 -29.05 2.60 8.00
CA ALA A 318 -29.45 2.83 6.61
C ALA A 318 -30.76 3.64 6.51
N ARG A 319 -31.75 3.33 7.36
CA ARG A 319 -33.02 4.07 7.43
C ARG A 319 -32.83 5.50 7.94
N ALA A 320 -32.01 5.68 8.97
CA ALA A 320 -31.66 7.00 9.50
C ALA A 320 -30.89 7.85 8.48
N VAL A 321 -29.97 7.25 7.71
CA VAL A 321 -29.27 7.94 6.62
C VAL A 321 -30.23 8.36 5.50
N ALA A 322 -31.20 7.52 5.15
CA ALA A 322 -32.23 7.91 4.18
C ALA A 322 -33.03 9.13 4.68
N ALA A 323 -33.36 9.17 5.97
CA ALA A 323 -34.10 10.28 6.58
C ALA A 323 -33.26 11.56 6.63
N TRP A 324 -31.98 11.43 7.00
CA TRP A 324 -31.02 12.53 6.97
C TRP A 324 -30.82 13.09 5.56
N ARG A 325 -30.80 12.25 4.53
CA ARG A 325 -30.73 12.71 3.14
C ARG A 325 -32.00 13.40 2.68
N GLN A 326 -33.16 13.00 3.21
CA GLN A 326 -34.44 13.58 2.88
C GLN A 326 -34.57 15.02 3.41
N GLY A 327 -34.16 15.28 4.66
CA GLY A 327 -34.25 16.64 5.22
C GLY A 327 -33.35 16.93 6.41
N GLY A 328 -32.13 16.39 6.41
CA GLY A 328 -31.10 16.67 7.41
C GLY A 328 -31.49 16.23 8.82
N PRO A 329 -31.09 17.01 9.85
CA PRO A 329 -31.42 16.72 11.25
C PRO A 329 -32.94 16.59 11.50
N GLU A 330 -33.75 17.44 10.86
CA GLU A 330 -35.21 17.38 10.99
C GLU A 330 -35.77 16.09 10.37
N GLY A 331 -35.25 15.65 9.23
CA GLY A 331 -35.64 14.36 8.64
C GLY A 331 -35.38 13.18 9.58
N LEU A 332 -34.24 13.17 10.28
CA LEU A 332 -33.94 12.17 11.31
C LEU A 332 -34.88 12.27 12.51
N ALA A 333 -35.15 13.47 13.01
CA ALA A 333 -36.09 13.68 14.11
C ALA A 333 -37.51 13.19 13.76
N VAL A 334 -37.98 13.45 12.54
CA VAL A 334 -39.28 13.00 12.04
C VAL A 334 -39.37 11.47 11.90
N LEU A 335 -38.25 10.80 11.62
CA LEU A 335 -38.18 9.35 11.63
C LEU A 335 -38.37 8.78 13.05
N GLU A 336 -37.76 9.40 14.06
CA GLU A 336 -37.54 8.81 15.38
C GLU A 336 -38.52 9.27 16.47
N GLU A 337 -38.97 10.52 16.44
CA GLU A 337 -39.74 11.14 17.53
C GLU A 337 -41.12 11.64 17.06
N PRO A 338 -42.18 10.84 17.25
CA PRO A 338 -43.55 11.31 17.01
C PRO A 338 -43.96 12.36 18.04
N TRP A 339 -44.54 13.47 17.58
CA TRP A 339 -44.92 14.60 18.43
C TRP A 339 -46.34 15.09 18.11
N ASP A 340 -46.95 15.82 19.04
CA ASP A 340 -48.32 16.33 18.88
C ASP A 340 -48.30 17.78 18.34
N PRO A 341 -48.66 18.00 17.06
CA PRO A 341 -48.66 19.34 16.48
C PRO A 341 -49.77 20.23 17.07
N PRO A 342 -49.50 21.53 17.26
CA PRO A 342 -50.56 22.47 17.63
C PRO A 342 -51.58 22.57 16.49
N ALA A 343 -52.79 23.04 16.83
CA ALA A 343 -53.84 23.22 15.85
C ALA A 343 -53.37 24.12 14.70
N GLY A 344 -53.66 23.74 13.45
CA GLY A 344 -53.28 24.50 12.27
C GLY A 344 -52.85 23.65 11.09
N ARG A 345 -51.53 23.59 10.81
CA ARG A 345 -51.02 22.98 9.57
C ARG A 345 -51.39 21.50 9.44
N PHE A 346 -51.30 20.75 10.53
CA PHE A 346 -51.69 19.34 10.56
C PHE A 346 -53.19 19.14 10.28
N ASP A 347 -54.06 19.93 10.90
CA ASP A 347 -55.52 19.83 10.72
C ASP A 347 -55.96 20.14 9.29
N ARG A 348 -55.26 21.06 8.62
CA ARG A 348 -55.55 21.44 7.23
C ARG A 348 -55.11 20.40 6.21
N ALA A 349 -54.22 19.46 6.56
CA ALA A 349 -53.66 18.53 5.61
C ALA A 349 -54.69 17.51 5.09
N ARG A 350 -55.55 16.95 5.96
CA ARG A 350 -56.56 15.97 5.54
C ARG A 350 -57.58 16.55 4.55
N PRO A 351 -58.16 17.75 4.77
CA PRO A 351 -58.98 18.41 3.76
C PRO A 351 -58.26 18.66 2.42
N LEU A 352 -56.98 19.03 2.45
CA LEU A 352 -56.19 19.24 1.22
C LEU A 352 -55.99 17.94 0.43
N LEU A 353 -55.66 16.85 1.12
CA LEU A 353 -55.52 15.52 0.50
C LEU A 353 -56.85 15.08 -0.14
N LEU A 354 -57.97 15.23 0.57
CA LEU A 354 -59.30 14.90 0.03
C LEU A 354 -59.69 15.77 -1.17
N ALA A 355 -59.33 17.04 -1.18
CA ALA A 355 -59.59 17.94 -2.29
C ALA A 355 -58.73 17.62 -3.54
N ALA A 356 -57.65 16.87 -3.37
CA ALA A 356 -56.80 16.34 -4.44
C ALA A 356 -57.19 14.90 -4.85
N ASP A 357 -58.42 14.47 -4.53
CA ASP A 357 -58.97 13.14 -4.82
C ASP A 357 -58.19 11.97 -4.18
N LEU A 358 -57.40 12.23 -3.13
CA LEU A 358 -56.73 11.19 -2.34
C LEU A 358 -57.64 10.67 -1.21
N PRO A 359 -57.48 9.42 -0.76
CA PRO A 359 -58.37 8.85 0.25
C PRO A 359 -58.17 9.48 1.64
N ALA A 360 -59.09 9.21 2.56
CA ALA A 360 -59.02 9.74 3.91
C ALA A 360 -57.87 9.10 4.73
N PHE A 361 -56.73 9.77 4.79
CA PHE A 361 -55.60 9.36 5.64
C PHE A 361 -55.99 9.33 7.12
N ARG A 362 -55.49 8.33 7.85
CA ARG A 362 -55.71 8.11 9.29
C ARG A 362 -54.67 8.91 10.10
N PRO A 363 -55.11 9.85 10.96
CA PRO A 363 -54.20 10.64 11.77
C PRO A 363 -53.74 9.90 13.03
N TRP A 364 -52.48 10.10 13.41
CA TRP A 364 -51.92 9.74 14.70
C TRP A 364 -50.74 10.65 15.00
N ARG A 365 -50.81 11.47 16.06
CA ARG A 365 -49.79 12.49 16.37
C ARG A 365 -49.50 13.37 15.14
N ASN A 366 -48.24 13.52 14.74
CA ASN A 366 -47.81 14.20 13.53
C ASN A 366 -47.84 13.33 12.26
N HIS A 367 -48.44 12.13 12.29
CA HIS A 367 -48.47 11.20 11.17
C HIS A 367 -49.87 11.14 10.52
N LEU A 368 -49.89 11.02 9.20
CA LEU A 368 -51.05 10.71 8.37
C LEU A 368 -50.74 9.43 7.60
N THR A 369 -51.43 8.34 7.89
CA THR A 369 -51.20 7.03 7.24
C THR A 369 -52.29 6.74 6.21
N HIS A 370 -51.88 6.32 5.01
CA HIS A 370 -52.79 5.90 3.94
C HIS A 370 -53.64 4.70 4.38
N PRO A 371 -54.92 4.56 3.99
CA PRO A 371 -55.78 3.46 4.45
C PRO A 371 -55.27 2.06 4.14
N GLN A 372 -54.55 1.87 3.02
CA GLN A 372 -53.93 0.61 2.66
C GLN A 372 -52.59 0.34 3.41
N GLY A 373 -52.11 1.31 4.19
CA GLY A 373 -50.95 1.13 5.07
C GLY A 373 -49.58 1.08 4.39
N HIS A 374 -49.47 1.49 3.12
CA HIS A 374 -48.20 1.46 2.36
C HIS A 374 -47.50 2.83 2.27
N VAL A 375 -48.20 3.93 2.61
CA VAL A 375 -47.68 5.31 2.55
C VAL A 375 -48.04 6.05 3.84
N GLN A 376 -47.10 6.85 4.33
CA GLN A 376 -47.29 7.71 5.49
C GLN A 376 -46.63 9.07 5.27
N LEU A 377 -47.38 10.12 5.57
CA LEU A 377 -46.87 11.49 5.67
C LEU A 377 -46.61 11.83 7.12
N ARG A 378 -45.47 12.47 7.40
CA ARG A 378 -45.11 12.93 8.75
C ARG A 378 -44.79 14.41 8.72
N LEU A 379 -45.35 15.17 9.66
CA LEU A 379 -45.10 16.60 9.79
C LEU A 379 -43.86 16.85 10.66
N GLY A 380 -42.87 17.56 10.11
CA GLY A 380 -41.68 18.03 10.81
C GLY A 380 -41.93 19.29 11.64
N ARG A 381 -41.01 19.58 12.57
CA ARG A 381 -41.08 20.79 13.40
C ARG A 381 -40.72 22.05 12.61
N ASP A 382 -40.01 21.88 11.51
CA ASP A 382 -39.79 22.87 10.46
C ASP A 382 -41.05 23.18 9.62
N GLY A 383 -42.12 22.40 9.80
CA GLY A 383 -43.39 22.53 9.11
C GLY A 383 -43.45 21.83 7.75
N LEU A 384 -42.41 21.11 7.32
CA LEU A 384 -42.42 20.33 6.08
C LEU A 384 -43.09 18.97 6.28
N TRP A 385 -43.67 18.45 5.21
CA TRP A 385 -44.23 17.10 5.12
C TRP A 385 -43.21 16.16 4.52
N TYR A 386 -42.92 15.10 5.27
CA TYR A 386 -41.98 14.05 4.91
C TYR A 386 -42.76 12.80 4.52
N ALA A 387 -42.47 12.26 3.35
CA ALA A 387 -43.13 11.07 2.86
C ALA A 387 -42.32 9.80 3.18
N TYR A 388 -43.04 8.75 3.54
CA TYR A 388 -42.51 7.44 3.88
C TYR A 388 -43.32 6.35 3.19
N GLU A 389 -42.64 5.26 2.82
CA GLU A 389 -43.24 4.06 2.24
C GLU A 389 -42.92 2.84 3.10
N SER A 390 -43.84 1.88 3.17
CA SER A 390 -43.62 0.57 3.78
C SER A 390 -44.38 -0.51 3.01
N GLU A 391 -43.98 -1.76 3.19
CA GLU A 391 -44.83 -2.87 2.74
C GLU A 391 -46.15 -2.88 3.53
N PRO A 392 -47.29 -3.18 2.89
CA PRO A 392 -48.58 -3.21 3.59
C PRO A 392 -48.54 -4.15 4.80
N GLY A 393 -48.86 -3.63 5.99
CA GLY A 393 -48.88 -4.40 7.24
C GLY A 393 -47.54 -4.50 7.97
N HIS A 394 -46.47 -3.89 7.45
CA HIS A 394 -45.18 -3.75 8.12
C HIS A 394 -45.04 -2.34 8.72
N GLU A 395 -44.32 -2.23 9.84
CA GLU A 395 -44.01 -0.94 10.49
C GLU A 395 -42.64 -0.36 10.07
N ASP A 396 -41.99 -0.98 9.09
CA ASP A 396 -40.69 -0.56 8.56
C ASP A 396 -40.83 0.57 7.54
N TRP A 397 -41.09 1.78 8.04
CA TRP A 397 -41.25 3.00 7.22
C TRP A 397 -39.91 3.51 6.68
N TRP A 398 -39.78 3.54 5.35
CA TRP A 398 -38.60 4.07 4.64
C TRP A 398 -38.85 5.49 4.12
N PRO A 399 -37.95 6.45 4.41
CA PRO A 399 -38.00 7.82 3.88
C PRO A 399 -37.93 7.87 2.35
N ARG A 400 -38.79 8.65 1.70
CA ARG A 400 -38.90 8.74 0.24
C ARG A 400 -39.30 10.13 -0.25
N GLY A 401 -38.89 10.49 -1.46
CA GLY A 401 -39.24 11.78 -2.07
C GLY A 401 -38.52 12.98 -1.43
N THR A 402 -38.97 14.19 -1.76
CA THR A 402 -38.45 15.46 -1.23
C THR A 402 -39.48 16.08 -0.28
N PRO A 403 -39.08 16.61 0.89
CA PRO A 403 -40.01 17.29 1.79
C PRO A 403 -40.66 18.51 1.14
N ASP A 404 -41.94 18.73 1.44
CA ASP A 404 -42.72 19.84 0.86
C ASP A 404 -43.55 20.56 1.93
N LEU A 405 -43.87 21.84 1.70
CA LEU A 405 -44.81 22.59 2.54
C LEU A 405 -46.25 22.08 2.39
N ASP A 406 -46.59 21.54 1.22
CA ASP A 406 -47.88 20.94 0.88
C ASP A 406 -47.85 19.41 1.04
N PRO A 407 -48.76 18.80 1.83
CA PRO A 407 -48.84 17.34 1.96
C PRO A 407 -49.08 16.63 0.62
N VAL A 408 -49.77 17.26 -0.35
CA VAL A 408 -49.97 16.69 -1.69
C VAL A 408 -48.66 16.70 -2.48
N GLY A 409 -47.92 17.81 -2.42
CA GLY A 409 -46.60 17.98 -3.03
C GLY A 409 -45.61 16.90 -2.58
N ALA A 410 -45.57 16.64 -1.27
CA ALA A 410 -44.72 15.60 -0.67
C ALA A 410 -45.03 14.19 -1.21
N LEU A 411 -46.31 13.88 -1.51
CA LEU A 411 -46.71 12.60 -2.11
C LEU A 411 -46.39 12.50 -3.60
N THR A 412 -46.59 13.59 -4.36
CA THR A 412 -46.25 13.58 -5.79
C THR A 412 -44.77 13.34 -6.06
N GLY A 413 -43.89 13.70 -5.11
CA GLY A 413 -42.46 13.40 -5.15
C GLY A 413 -42.10 11.91 -5.03
N LEU A 414 -43.07 11.03 -4.69
CA LEU A 414 -42.88 9.57 -4.62
C LEU A 414 -42.98 8.89 -6.00
N GLY A 415 -43.48 9.57 -7.03
CA GLY A 415 -43.72 8.97 -8.35
C GLY A 415 -44.86 7.95 -8.37
N ILE A 416 -45.77 8.00 -7.38
CA ILE A 416 -46.98 7.18 -7.33
C ILE A 416 -47.89 7.65 -8.49
N PRO A 417 -48.22 6.79 -9.46
CA PRO A 417 -49.23 7.11 -10.47
C PRO A 417 -50.55 7.44 -9.78
N SER A 418 -51.32 8.35 -10.37
CA SER A 418 -52.64 8.79 -9.90
C SER A 418 -53.70 7.68 -9.79
N ASP A 419 -53.33 6.42 -10.00
CA ASP A 419 -54.18 5.25 -9.83
C ASP A 419 -53.84 4.57 -8.48
N LEU A 420 -54.49 5.08 -7.43
CA LEU A 420 -54.68 4.43 -6.13
C LEU A 420 -56.17 4.19 -5.90
#